data_AF-A0A3B1DKX9-F1
#
_entry.id   AF-A0A3B1DKX9-F1
#
_cell.length_a   1.000
_cell.length_b   1.000
_cell.length_c   1.000
_cell.angle_alpha   90.00
_cell.angle_beta   90.00
_cell.angle_gamma   90.00
#
_symmetry.space_group_name_H-M   'P 1'
#
loop_
_entity.id
_entity.type
_entity.pdbx_description
1 polymer ?
#
loop_
_entity_poly.entity_id
_entity_poly.type
_entity_poly.pdbx_seq_one_letter_code
_entity_poly.pdbx_strand_id
1 'polypeptide(L)' 'MYIGDDTTDEDAFAVLEGKGFGILVAQEPRKTLAEYWIKDTDEVKKVLEGLLE' A
#
# COMPACT_ATOMS: atom_id res chain seq x y z
N MET A 1 2.71 8.40 2.61
CA MET A 1 1.92 7.26 2.09
C MET A 1 2.59 6.77 0.83
N TYR A 2 2.74 5.46 0.68
CA TYR A 2 3.17 4.83 -0.56
C TYR A 2 2.25 3.64 -0.86
N ILE A 3 1.91 3.45 -2.12
CA ILE A 3 1.00 2.41 -2.58
C ILE A 3 1.70 1.69 -3.74
N GLY A 4 1.88 0.38 -3.63
CA GLY A 4 2.59 -0.44 -4.62
C GLY A 4 2.00 -1.85 -4.73
N ASP A 5 2.14 -2.48 -5.89
CA ASP A 5 1.48 -3.74 -6.24
C ASP A 5 2.42 -4.95 -6.36
N ASP A 6 3.74 -4.73 -6.44
CA ASP A 6 4.70 -5.82 -6.68
C ASP A 6 5.79 -5.90 -5.61
N THR A 7 6.57 -6.97 -5.66
CA THR A 7 7.70 -7.24 -4.79
C THR A 7 8.83 -6.20 -4.86
N THR A 8 8.86 -5.40 -5.93
CA THR A 8 9.83 -4.28 -6.06
C THR A 8 9.54 -3.16 -5.05
N ASP A 9 8.31 -3.09 -4.53
CA ASP A 9 7.88 -2.06 -3.59
C ASP A 9 8.29 -2.33 -2.14
N GLU A 10 8.80 -3.53 -1.83
CA GLU A 10 9.18 -3.94 -0.48
C GLU A 10 10.29 -3.05 0.11
N ASP A 11 11.25 -2.64 -0.71
CA ASP A 11 12.29 -1.69 -0.29
C ASP A 11 11.69 -0.32 0.08
N ALA A 12 10.67 0.13 -0.66
CA ALA A 12 9.99 1.39 -0.36
C ALA A 12 9.17 1.29 0.93
N PHE A 13 8.51 0.15 1.18
CA PHE A 13 7.82 -0.11 2.43
C PHE A 13 8.79 -0.14 3.62
N ALA A 14 9.96 -0.79 3.48
CA ALA A 14 11.00 -0.80 4.51
C ALA A 14 11.48 0.61 4.89
N VAL A 15 11.63 1.50 3.91
CA VAL A 15 12.03 2.90 4.14
C VAL A 15 10.96 3.68 4.91
N LEU A 16 9.69 3.30 4.75
CA LEU A 16 8.55 3.98 5.39
C LEU A 16 8.27 3.50 6.81
N GLU A 17 8.88 2.40 7.24
CA GLU A 17 8.73 1.87 8.60
C GLU A 17 9.02 2.95 9.65
N GLY A 18 8.00 3.29 10.46
CA GLY A 18 8.08 4.30 11.52
C GLY A 18 8.07 5.77 11.06
N LYS A 19 7.91 6.06 9.75
CA LYS A 19 7.87 7.43 9.20
C LYS A 19 6.66 7.68 8.30
N GLY A 20 5.93 6.64 7.93
CA GLY A 20 4.72 6.72 7.14
C GLY A 20 4.09 5.33 7.01
N PHE A 21 3.09 5.23 6.16
CA PHE A 21 2.36 3.99 5.91
C PHE A 21 2.54 3.56 4.45
N GLY A 22 2.90 2.28 4.29
CA GLY A 22 2.94 1.56 3.02
C GLY A 22 1.67 0.73 2.85
N ILE A 23 1.14 0.69 1.62
CA ILE A 23 -0.07 -0.06 1.26
C ILE A 23 0.26 -0.99 0.09
N LEU A 24 0.06 -2.30 0.30
CA LEU A 24 0.17 -3.30 -0.75
C LEU A 24 -1.13 -3.40 -1.54
N VAL A 25 -1.04 -3.39 -2.87
CA VAL A 25 -2.15 -3.70 -3.79
C VAL A 25 -1.98 -5.12 -4.31
N ALA A 26 -2.84 -6.06 -3.90
CA ALA A 26 -2.79 -7.42 -4.40
C ALA A 26 -4.15 -8.11 -4.26
N GLN A 27 -4.52 -9.02 -5.16
CA GLN A 27 -5.82 -9.71 -5.07
C GLN A 27 -5.98 -10.55 -3.78
N GLU A 28 -4.87 -11.05 -3.26
CA GLU A 28 -4.79 -11.81 -2.01
C GLU A 28 -3.68 -11.24 -1.12
N PRO A 29 -3.85 -11.22 0.21
CA PRO A 29 -2.80 -10.79 1.11
C PRO A 29 -1.62 -11.76 1.03
N ARG A 30 -0.41 -11.20 1.00
CA ARG A 30 0.85 -11.94 1.00
C ARG A 30 1.83 -11.33 1.99
N LYS A 31 2.95 -12.02 2.23
CA LYS A 31 4.03 -11.48 3.06
C LYS A 31 4.55 -10.19 2.41
N THR A 32 4.50 -9.09 3.17
CA THR A 32 4.91 -7.75 2.75
C THR A 32 5.34 -6.94 3.97
N LEU A 33 6.19 -5.94 3.75
CA LEU A 33 6.53 -4.89 4.71
C LEU A 33 5.50 -3.74 4.73
N ALA A 34 4.50 -3.76 3.85
CA ALA A 34 3.39 -2.82 3.90
C ALA A 34 2.56 -3.02 5.18
N GLU A 35 2.14 -1.91 5.78
CA GLU A 35 1.32 -1.91 7.00
C GLU A 35 -0.16 -2.19 6.69
N TYR A 36 -0.58 -1.87 5.46
CA TYR A 36 -1.95 -2.07 4.98
C TYR A 36 -1.95 -2.83 3.65
N TRP A 37 -3.09 -3.44 3.35
CA TRP A 37 -3.33 -4.16 2.11
C TRP A 37 -4.70 -3.80 1.56
N ILE A 38 -4.78 -3.69 0.24
CA ILE A 38 -6.01 -3.50 -0.52
C ILE A 38 -6.02 -4.41 -1.74
N LYS A 39 -7.23 -4.78 -2.17
CA LYS A 39 -7.42 -5.86 -3.14
C LYS A 39 -7.05 -5.48 -4.56
N ASP A 40 -7.42 -4.27 -4.97
CA ASP A 40 -7.34 -3.83 -6.36
C ASP A 40 -7.38 -2.29 -6.49
N THR A 41 -7.27 -1.83 -7.73
CA THR A 41 -7.22 -0.40 -8.06
C THR A 41 -8.51 0.37 -7.75
N ASP A 42 -9.66 -0.29 -7.64
CA ASP A 42 -10.91 0.37 -7.23
C ASP A 42 -10.85 0.76 -5.74
N GLU A 43 -10.24 -0.09 -4.91
CA GLU A 43 -9.98 0.24 -3.51
C GLU A 43 -8.93 1.35 -3.37
N VAL A 44 -7.90 1.36 -4.23
CA VAL A 44 -6.92 2.47 -4.29
C VAL A 44 -7.65 3.79 -4.51
N LYS A 45 -8.60 3.82 -5.45
CA LYS A 45 -9.38 5.01 -5.76
C LYS A 45 -10.16 5.50 -4.53
N LYS A 46 -10.84 4.61 -3.80
CA LYS A 46 -11.59 4.97 -2.59
C LYS A 46 -10.69 5.57 -1.52
N VAL A 47 -9.49 5.02 -1.33
CA VAL A 47 -8.49 5.58 -0.39
C VAL A 47 -8.07 6.98 -0.83
N LEU A 48 -7.77 7.18 -2.11
CA LEU A 48 -7.36 8.49 -2.64
C LEU A 48 -8.48 9.53 -2.56
N GLU A 49 -9.73 9.14 -2.85
CA GLU A 49 -10.89 10.02 -2.72
C GLU A 49 -11.09 10.47 -1.27
N GLY A 50 -11.02 9.55 -0.30
CA GLY A 50 -11.16 9.88 1.12
C GLY A 50 -10.02 10.71 1.71
N LEU A 51 -8.88 10.84 1.02
CA LEU A 51 -7.77 11.72 1.43
C LEU A 51 -7.91 13.16 0.93
N LEU A 52 -8.77 13.39 -0.06
CA LEU A 52 -9.00 14.69 -0.68
C LEU A 52 -10.17 15.46 -0.05
N GLU A 53 -10.87 14.84 0.91
CA GLU A 53 -11.87 15.47 1.78
C GLU A 53 -11.26 15.99 3.08
#